data_AF-A0A2K1NSV9-F1
#
_entry.id   AF-A0A2K1NSV9-F1
#
_cell.length_a   1.000
_cell.length_b   1.000
_cell.length_c   1.000
_cell.angle_alpha   90.00
_cell.angle_beta   90.00
_cell.angle_gamma   90.00
#
_symmetry.space_group_name_H-M   'P 1'
#
loop_
_entity.id
_entity.type
_entity.pdbx_description
1 polymer ?
#
loop_
_entity_poly.entity_id
_entity_poly.type
_entity_poly.pdbx_seq_one_letter_code
_entity_poly.pdbx_strand_id
1 'polypeptide(L)' 'MDYKMLFILVEGDDDKRFFEKIITPLFEGKYDQVKVWKYAQQKKEKVSKFLKSIKGMNADYIFVAVV' A
#
# COMPACT_ATOMS: atom_id res chain seq x y z
N MET A 1 -8.20 -16.53 13.18
CA MET A 1 -7.01 -15.80 12.70
C MET A 1 -7.47 -14.39 12.38
N ASP A 2 -6.78 -13.38 12.90
CA ASP A 2 -7.08 -11.99 12.56
C ASP A 2 -6.67 -11.72 11.11
N TYR A 3 -7.58 -11.14 10.33
CA TYR A 3 -7.35 -10.82 8.93
C TYR A 3 -6.30 -9.71 8.80
N LYS A 4 -5.17 -10.02 8.16
CA LYS A 4 -4.03 -9.10 8.00
C LYS A 4 -3.99 -8.50 6.60
N MET A 5 -4.09 -7.18 6.54
CA MET A 5 -3.96 -6.40 5.31
C MET A 5 -2.67 -5.58 5.29
N LEU A 6 -2.06 -5.52 4.12
CA LEU A 6 -0.93 -4.62 3.81
C LEU A 6 -1.29 -3.69 2.65
N PHE A 7 -1.06 -2.39 2.83
CA PHE A 7 -1.16 -1.40 1.78
C PHE A 7 0.23 -0.89 1.38
N ILE A 8 0.59 -0.98 0.10
CA ILE A 8 1.83 -0.45 -0.44
C ILE A 8 1.51 0.81 -1.24
N LEU A 9 1.95 1.96 -0.75
CA LEU A 9 1.74 3.25 -1.39
C LEU A 9 2.94 3.57 -2.28
N VAL A 10 2.69 3.82 -3.56
CA VAL A 10 3.71 4.05 -4.60
C VAL A 10 3.46 5.36 -5.37
N GLU A 11 4.47 5.90 -6.04
CA GLU A 11 4.34 7.18 -6.72
C GLU A 11 3.56 7.06 -8.03
N GLY A 12 4.02 6.16 -8.91
CA GLY A 12 3.57 6.07 -10.30
C GLY A 12 3.03 4.72 -10.74
N ASP A 13 2.70 4.65 -12.03
CA ASP A 13 2.22 3.43 -12.68
C ASP A 13 3.31 2.37 -12.85
N ASP A 14 4.55 2.79 -13.11
CA ASP A 14 5.67 1.86 -13.24
C ASP A 14 6.01 1.19 -11.90
N ASP A 15 6.02 1.97 -10.82
CA ASP A 15 6.12 1.43 -9.47
C ASP A 15 4.98 0.44 -9.21
N LYS A 16 3.73 0.85 -9.49
CA LYS A 16 2.58 -0.03 -9.26
C LYS A 16 2.74 -1.38 -9.98
N ARG A 17 3.16 -1.37 -11.24
CA ARG A 17 3.41 -2.59 -12.02
C ARG A 17 4.50 -3.45 -11.42
N PHE A 18 5.61 -2.85 -10.99
CA PHE A 18 6.71 -3.56 -10.35
C PHE A 18 6.27 -4.17 -9.01
N PHE A 19 5.64 -3.38 -8.15
CA PHE A 19 5.21 -3.82 -6.83
C PHE A 19 4.14 -4.91 -6.92
N GLU A 20 3.16 -4.78 -7.81
CA GLU A 20 2.13 -5.81 -8.01
C GLU A 20 2.72 -7.14 -8.51
N LYS A 21 3.68 -7.10 -9.43
CA LYS A 21 4.23 -8.31 -10.05
C LYS A 21 5.35 -8.98 -9.27
N ILE A 22 6.20 -8.19 -8.61
CA ILE A 22 7.46 -8.68 -8.02
C ILE A 22 7.40 -8.65 -6.50
N ILE A 23 6.85 -7.58 -5.92
CA ILE A 23 6.91 -7.36 -4.46
C ILE A 23 5.74 -8.02 -3.74
N THR A 24 4.51 -7.88 -4.24
CA THR A 24 3.32 -8.48 -3.64
C THR A 24 3.44 -9.99 -3.40
N PRO A 25 3.98 -10.81 -4.33
CA PRO A 25 4.17 -12.24 -4.09
C PRO A 25 5.07 -12.58 -2.90
N LEU A 26 6.00 -11.69 -2.51
CA LEU A 26 6.90 -11.91 -1.36
C LEU A 26 6.19 -11.85 0.00
N PHE A 27 4.93 -11.41 -0.01
CA PHE A 27 4.07 -11.29 1.17
C PHE A 27 3.00 -12.39 1.24
N GLU A 28 2.95 -13.31 0.27
CA GLU A 28 2.07 -14.47 0.33
C GLU A 28 2.32 -15.29 1.60
N GLY A 29 1.23 -15.71 2.25
CA GLY A 29 1.28 -16.44 3.52
C GLY A 29 1.61 -15.59 4.76
N LYS A 30 2.03 -14.33 4.60
CA LYS A 30 2.21 -13.37 5.72
C LYS A 30 1.01 -12.45 5.91
N TYR A 31 0.37 -12.09 4.79
CA TYR A 31 -0.81 -11.25 4.74
C TYR A 31 -1.91 -11.95 3.94
N ASP A 32 -3.16 -11.78 4.38
CA ASP A 32 -4.33 -12.29 3.67
C ASP A 32 -4.64 -11.45 2.42
N GLN A 33 -4.24 -10.18 2.44
CA GLN A 33 -4.41 -9.27 1.31
C GLN A 33 -3.33 -8.19 1.28
N VAL A 34 -2.79 -7.97 0.08
CA VAL A 34 -1.85 -6.88 -0.23
C VAL A 34 -2.46 -6.01 -1.33
N LYS A 35 -2.48 -4.69 -1.11
CA LYS A 35 -3.03 -3.71 -2.06
C LYS A 35 -2.00 -2.65 -2.41
N VAL A 36 -1.82 -2.38 -3.69
CA VAL A 36 -0.93 -1.31 -4.17
C VAL A 36 -1.74 -0.07 -4.56
N TRP A 37 -1.36 1.09 -4.03
CA TRP A 37 -2.10 2.35 -4.22
C TRP A 37 -1.17 3.50 -4.65
N LYS A 38 -1.54 4.22 -5.71
CA LYS A 38 -0.75 5.34 -6.23
C LYS A 38 -1.08 6.63 -5.48
N TYR A 39 -0.07 7.30 -4.91
CA TYR A 39 -0.28 8.52 -4.13
C TYR A 39 0.16 9.81 -4.84
N ALA A 40 1.11 9.78 -5.79
CA ALA A 40 1.75 11.02 -6.28
C ALA A 40 0.77 12.00 -6.95
N GLN A 41 -0.23 11.48 -7.67
CA GLN A 41 -1.25 12.30 -8.33
C GLN A 41 -2.45 12.65 -7.43
N GLN A 42 -2.42 12.26 -6.15
CA GLN A 42 -3.50 12.50 -5.20
C GLN A 42 -3.22 13.77 -4.39
N LYS A 43 -4.28 14.52 -4.03
CA LYS A 43 -4.15 15.64 -3.10
C LYS A 43 -3.60 15.13 -1.76
N LYS A 44 -2.70 15.90 -1.13
CA LYS A 44 -2.09 15.57 0.19
C LYS A 44 -3.14 15.19 1.24
N GLU A 45 -4.26 15.90 1.26
CA GLU A 45 -5.40 15.61 2.14
C GLU A 45 -5.99 14.22 1.92
N LYS A 46 -6.08 13.77 0.67
CA LYS A 46 -6.59 12.43 0.32
C LYS A 46 -5.61 11.36 0.75
N VAL A 47 -4.31 11.57 0.55
CA VAL A 47 -3.26 10.67 1.05
C VAL A 47 -3.34 10.56 2.57
N SER A 48 -3.44 11.69 3.27
CA SER A 48 -3.56 11.72 4.75
C SER A 48 -4.82 11.01 5.24
N LYS A 49 -5.99 11.26 4.62
CA LYS A 49 -7.24 10.56 4.93
C LYS A 49 -7.12 9.06 4.70
N PHE A 50 -6.47 8.64 3.62
CA PHE A 50 -6.27 7.24 3.31
C PHE A 50 -5.35 6.56 4.36
N LEU A 51 -4.24 7.18 4.74
CA LEU A 51 -3.37 6.67 5.81
C LEU A 51 -4.11 6.56 7.16
N LYS A 52 -4.97 7.52 7.49
CA LYS A 52 -5.85 7.43 8.68
C LYS A 52 -6.82 6.26 8.58
N SER A 53 -7.40 6.01 7.41
CA SER A 53 -8.30 4.88 7.20
C SER A 53 -7.57 3.53 7.36
N ILE A 54 -6.35 3.39 6.84
CA ILE A 54 -5.53 2.18 7.02
C ILE A 54 -5.27 1.92 8.50
N LYS A 55 -4.89 2.95 9.26
CA LYS A 55 -4.72 2.85 10.73
C LYS A 55 -6.02 2.46 11.43
N GLY A 56 -7.15 3.05 11.04
CA GLY A 56 -8.47 2.72 11.59
C GLY A 56 -8.94 1.29 11.29
N MET A 57 -8.46 0.70 10.19
CA MET A 57 -8.69 -0.69 9.82
C MET A 57 -7.74 -1.67 10.55
N ASN A 58 -6.82 -1.16 11.38
CA ASN A 58 -5.73 -1.95 11.98
C ASN A 58 -4.90 -2.73 10.93
N ALA A 59 -4.67 -2.10 9.77
CA ALA A 59 -3.89 -2.65 8.67
C ALA A 59 -2.49 -2.03 8.61
N ASP A 60 -1.54 -2.77 8.04
CA ASP A 60 -0.17 -2.31 7.85
C ASP A 60 -0.04 -1.49 6.57
N TYR A 61 0.98 -0.63 6.50
CA TYR A 61 1.35 0.03 5.24
C TYR A 61 2.85 0.24 5.08
N ILE A 62 3.28 0.23 3.81
CA ILE A 62 4.59 0.67 3.36
C ILE A 62 4.37 1.91 2.50
N PHE A 63 5.06 3.00 2.80
CA PHE A 63 5.05 4.22 2.02
C PHE A 63 6.38 4.36 1.27
N VAL A 64 6.35 4.22 -0.04
CA VAL A 64 7.56 4.28 -0.88
C VAL A 64 7.74 5.70 -1.39
N ALA A 65 8.83 6.36 -1.02
CA ALA A 65 9.21 7.66 -1.55
C ALA A 65 10.59 7.55 -2.18
N VAL A 66 10.73 8.07 -3.40
CA VAL A 66 12.03 8.19 -4.08
C VAL A 66 12.61 9.55 -3.68
N VAL A 67 13.86 9.54 -3.21
CA VAL A 67 14.63 10.73 -2.81
C VAL A 67 15.39 11.28 -4.01
#